data_AF-L5NDD3-F1
#
_entry.id   AF-L5NDD3-F1
#
_cell.length_a   1.000
_cell.length_b   1.000
_cell.length_c   1.000
_cell.angle_alpha   90.00
_cell.angle_beta   90.00
_cell.angle_gamma   90.00
#
_symmetry.space_group_name_H-M   'P 1'
#
loop_
_entity.id
_entity.type
_entity.pdbx_description
1 polymer ?
#
loop_
_entity_poly.entity_id
_entity_poly.type
_entity_poly.pdbx_seq_one_letter_code
_entity_poly.pdbx_strand_id
1 'polypeptide(L)'
;MGKHVWDLGRWKAVRLENGIAFDDLSGESFYYTLADEQDFQEIPPSIYKAIITNLTNYYESNMRADEWMKEINAELLPYGI
;
A
#
# COMPACT_ATOMS: atom_id res chain seq x y z
N MET A 1 -5.64 -15.59 7.92
CA MET A 1 -6.32 -14.74 6.92
C MET A 1 -5.51 -13.45 6.86
N GLY A 2 -4.88 -13.15 5.72
CA GLY A 2 -4.03 -11.96 5.59
C GLY A 2 -4.85 -10.68 5.61
N LYS A 3 -4.27 -9.59 6.09
CA LYS A 3 -4.85 -8.24 6.06
C LYS A 3 -4.19 -7.42 4.97
N HIS A 4 -4.93 -6.50 4.35
CA HIS A 4 -4.35 -5.50 3.44
C HIS A 4 -4.31 -4.16 4.15
N VAL A 5 -3.17 -3.49 4.11
CA VAL A 5 -2.97 -2.24 4.82
C VAL A 5 -2.25 -1.23 3.95
N TRP A 6 -2.44 0.04 4.26
CA TRP A 6 -1.58 1.13 3.84
C TRP A 6 -0.58 1.43 4.96
N ASP A 7 0.71 1.30 4.66
CA ASP A 7 1.82 1.66 5.54
C ASP A 7 2.06 3.17 5.45
N LEU A 8 1.68 3.90 6.50
CA LEU A 8 1.84 5.36 6.60
C LEU A 8 3.29 5.80 6.75
N GLY A 9 4.16 4.95 7.31
CA GLY A 9 5.58 5.25 7.49
C GLY A 9 6.37 5.14 6.18
N ARG A 10 6.00 4.16 5.34
CA ARG A 10 6.68 3.87 4.06
C ARG A 10 5.89 4.32 2.83
N TRP A 11 4.65 4.80 3.02
CA TRP A 11 3.74 5.23 1.95
C TRP A 11 3.50 4.17 0.89
N LYS A 12 3.12 2.96 1.33
CA LYS A 12 2.89 1.83 0.42
C LYS A 12 1.78 0.88 0.87
N ALA A 13 1.12 0.27 -0.11
CA ALA A 13 0.17 -0.80 0.12
C ALA A 13 0.92 -2.12 0.36
N VAL A 14 0.65 -2.79 1.48
CA VAL A 14 1.25 -4.10 1.80
C VAL A 14 0.21 -5.08 2.32
N ARG A 15 0.49 -6.37 2.16
CA ARG A 15 -0.31 -7.47 2.72
C ARG A 15 0.40 -8.05 3.94
N LEU A 16 -0.30 -8.16 5.07
CA LEU A 16 0.22 -8.67 6.33
C LEU A 16 -0.20 -10.13 6.52
N GLU A 17 0.79 -11.02 6.64
CA GLU A 17 0.58 -12.45 6.89
C GLU A 17 1.64 -12.99 7.86
N ASN A 18 1.20 -13.58 8.98
CA ASN A 18 2.05 -14.28 9.95
C ASN A 18 3.29 -13.46 10.42
N GLY A 19 3.11 -12.17 10.69
CA GLY A 19 4.20 -11.27 11.13
C GLY A 19 5.14 -10.79 10.02
N ILE A 20 4.77 -11.03 8.76
CA ILE A 20 5.51 -10.58 7.57
C ILE A 20 4.61 -9.64 6.77
N ALA A 21 5.17 -8.52 6.33
CA ALA A 21 4.56 -7.62 5.37
C ALA A 21 5.12 -7.94 3.97
N PHE A 22 4.21 -8.11 3.01
CA PHE A 22 4.51 -8.40 1.61
C PHE A 22 4.15 -7.19 0.77
N ASP A 23 5.14 -6.66 0.06
CA ASP A 23 4.98 -5.60 -0.92
C ASP A 23 4.78 -6.24 -2.29
N ASP A 24 3.51 -6.45 -2.67
CA ASP A 24 3.19 -7.15 -3.92
C ASP A 24 3.55 -6.34 -5.18
N LEU A 25 3.94 -5.06 -5.03
CA LEU A 25 4.44 -4.23 -6.14
C LEU A 25 5.93 -4.51 -6.42
N SER A 26 6.78 -4.47 -5.40
CA SER A 26 8.23 -4.68 -5.55
C SER A 26 8.63 -6.15 -5.48
N GLY A 27 7.78 -7.02 -4.93
CA GLY A 27 8.09 -8.41 -4.60
C GLY A 27 8.91 -8.57 -3.31
N GLU A 28 9.19 -7.47 -2.60
CA GLU A 28 9.94 -7.51 -1.35
C GLU A 28 9.05 -7.94 -0.17
N SER A 29 9.69 -8.46 0.88
CA SER A 29 9.03 -8.75 2.14
C SER A 29 9.91 -8.33 3.32
N PHE A 30 9.25 -7.94 4.42
CA PHE A 30 9.94 -7.54 5.64
C PHE A 30 9.15 -7.98 6.88
N TYR A 31 9.87 -8.23 7.96
CA TYR A 31 9.25 -8.48 9.27
C TYR A 31 8.78 -7.14 9.86
N TYR A 32 7.60 -7.15 10.49
CA TYR A 32 7.09 -6.01 11.24
C TYR A 32 6.86 -6.41 12.70
N THR A 33 6.91 -5.43 13.59
CA THR A 33 6.66 -5.58 15.02
C THR A 33 5.30 -4.99 15.38
N LEU A 34 4.82 -5.26 16.59
CA LEU A 34 3.60 -4.62 17.11
C LEU A 34 3.69 -3.09 17.16
N ALA A 35 4.89 -2.53 17.25
CA ALA A 35 5.08 -1.08 17.21
C ALA A 35 4.85 -0.51 15.81
N ASP A 36 5.17 -1.27 14.75
CA ASP A 36 4.92 -0.86 13.36
C ASP A 36 3.41 -0.89 13.01
N GLU A 37 2.61 -1.71 13.70
CA GLU A 37 1.17 -1.81 13.44
C GLU A 37 0.40 -0.50 13.66
N GLN A 38 0.94 0.42 14.46
CA GLN A 38 0.33 1.74 14.66
C GLN A 38 0.32 2.61 13.38
N ASP A 39 1.26 2.33 12.47
CA ASP A 39 1.41 3.03 11.19
C ASP A 39 0.68 2.29 10.04
N PHE A 40 0.05 1.15 10.34
CA PHE A 40 -0.72 0.37 9.37
C PHE A 40 -2.20 0.70 9.44
N GLN A 41 -2.71 1.38 8.41
CA GLN A 41 -4.14 1.57 8.25
C GLN A 41 -4.74 0.45 7.40
N GLU A 42 -5.69 -0.31 7.94
CA GLU A 42 -6.39 -1.35 7.18
C GLU A 42 -7.20 -0.74 6.02
N ILE A 43 -7.07 -1.34 4.83
CA ILE A 43 -7.79 -0.94 3.62
C ILE A 43 -8.54 -2.14 3.01
N PRO A 44 -9.68 -1.91 2.32
CA PRO A 44 -10.40 -2.99 1.66
C PRO A 44 -9.54 -3.70 0.59
N PRO A 45 -9.69 -5.02 0.39
CA PRO A 45 -8.96 -5.75 -0.65
C PRO A 45 -9.15 -5.20 -2.08
N SER A 46 -10.30 -4.59 -2.37
CA SER A 46 -10.56 -3.94 -3.66
C SER A 46 -9.69 -2.71 -3.88
N ILE A 47 -9.46 -1.93 -2.81
CA ILE A 47 -8.64 -0.71 -2.85
C ILE A 47 -7.16 -1.07 -2.93
N TYR A 48 -6.74 -2.06 -2.15
CA TYR A 48 -5.41 -2.63 -2.27
C TYR A 48 -5.08 -2.99 -3.73
N LYS A 49 -5.98 -3.74 -4.39
CA LYS A 49 -5.80 -4.11 -5.81
C LYS A 49 -5.77 -2.91 -6.75
N ALA A 50 -6.62 -1.90 -6.52
CA ALA A 50 -6.64 -0.69 -7.32
C ALA A 50 -5.30 0.05 -7.23
N ILE A 51 -4.80 0.28 -6.00
CA ILE A 51 -3.52 0.94 -5.74
C ILE A 51 -2.37 0.18 -6.42
N ILE A 52 -2.27 -1.14 -6.24
CA ILE A 52 -1.21 -1.95 -6.85
C ILE A 52 -1.26 -1.89 -8.39
N THR A 53 -2.46 -1.98 -8.97
CA THR A 53 -2.66 -1.92 -10.43
C THR A 53 -2.26 -0.55 -10.97
N ASN A 54 -2.70 0.53 -10.31
CA ASN A 54 -2.42 1.88 -10.73
C ASN A 54 -0.93 2.20 -10.60
N LEU A 55 -0.30 1.85 -9.48
CA LEU A 55 1.14 1.94 -9.30
C LEU A 55 1.90 1.26 -10.45
N THR A 56 1.53 0.02 -10.78
CA THR A 56 2.14 -0.73 -11.88
C THR A 56 2.04 0.03 -13.21
N ASN A 57 0.84 0.52 -13.54
CA ASN A 57 0.61 1.31 -14.76
C ASN A 57 1.43 2.61 -14.79
N TYR A 58 1.60 3.29 -13.65
CA TYR A 58 2.39 4.52 -13.56
C TYR A 58 3.89 4.27 -13.77
N TYR A 59 4.42 3.19 -13.19
CA TYR A 59 5.80 2.77 -13.44
C TYR A 59 6.05 2.47 -14.91
N GLU A 60 5.14 1.74 -15.56
CA GLU A 60 5.23 1.45 -16.99
C GLU A 60 5.10 2.71 -17.87
N SER A 61 4.33 3.69 -17.42
CA SER A 61 4.10 4.94 -18.14
C SER A 61 5.19 6.01 -17.92
N ASN A 62 6.21 5.74 -17.10
CA ASN A 62 7.21 6.73 -16.64
C ASN A 62 6.57 8.00 -16.06
N MET A 63 5.40 7.87 -15.43
CA MET A 63 4.73 9.00 -14.76
C MET A 63 5.56 9.46 -13.57
N ARG A 64 5.55 10.76 -13.29
CA ARG A 64 6.32 11.30 -12.17
C ARG A 64 5.70 10.91 -10.82
N ALA A 65 6.55 10.72 -9.82
CA ALA A 65 6.16 10.33 -8.47
C ALA A 65 5.10 11.24 -7.84
N ASP A 66 5.21 12.54 -8.04
CA ASP A 66 4.30 13.53 -7.48
C ASP A 66 2.91 13.54 -8.14
N GLU A 67 2.78 13.00 -9.36
CA GLU A 67 1.51 12.92 -10.07
C GLU A 67 0.71 11.71 -9.60
N TRP A 68 1.32 10.52 -9.58
CA TRP A 68 0.60 9.33 -9.14
C TRP A 68 0.29 9.30 -7.64
N MET A 69 1.12 9.93 -6.80
CA MET A 69 0.81 10.07 -5.38
C MET A 69 -0.49 10.86 -5.13
N LYS A 70 -0.87 11.79 -6.02
CA LYS A 70 -2.15 12.50 -5.92
C LYS A 70 -3.34 11.57 -6.19
N GLU A 71 -3.19 10.67 -7.16
CA GLU A 71 -4.22 9.69 -7.52
C GLU A 71 -4.43 8.69 -6.38
N ILE A 72 -3.34 8.17 -5.80
CA ILE A 72 -3.42 7.27 -4.63
C ILE A 72 -4.05 7.99 -3.43
N ASN A 73 -3.65 9.22 -3.14
CA ASN A 73 -4.27 9.98 -2.04
C ASN A 73 -5.77 10.20 -2.29
N ALA A 74 -6.20 10.41 -3.54
CA ALA A 74 -7.61 10.52 -3.87
C ALA A 74 -8.38 9.20 -3.65
N GLU A 75 -7.76 8.05 -3.91
CA GLU A 75 -8.33 6.73 -3.62
C GLU A 75 -8.40 6.42 -2.11
N LEU A 76 -7.45 6.94 -1.34
CA LEU A 76 -7.33 6.73 0.11
C LEU A 76 -8.22 7.69 0.92
N LEU A 77 -8.52 8.88 0.40
CA LEU A 77 -9.33 9.91 1.06
C LEU A 77 -10.68 9.43 1.63
N PRO A 78 -11.48 8.59 0.94
CA PRO A 78 -12.75 8.09 1.48
C PRO A 78 -12.60 7.23 2.73
N TYR A 79 -11.39 6.75 3.00
CA TYR A 79 -11.04 5.90 4.15
C TYR A 79 -10.44 6.69 5.32
N GLY A 80 -10.33 8.02 5.18
CA GLY A 80 -9.72 8.89 6.19
C GLY A 80 -8.20 8.73 6.28
N ILE A 81 -7.58 8.31 5.18
CA ILE A 81 -6.13 8.11 5.00
C ILE A 81 -5.57 9.28 4.18
#